data_AF-A0A537S2V5-F1
#
_entry.id   AF-A0A537S2V5-F1
#
_cell.length_a   1.000
_cell.length_b   1.000
_cell.length_c   1.000
_cell.angle_alpha   90.00
_cell.angle_beta   90.00
_cell.angle_gamma   90.00
#
_symmetry.space_group_name_H-M   'P 1'
#
loop_
_entity.id
_entity.type
_entity.pdbx_description
1 polymer ?
#
loop_
_entity_poly.entity_id
_entity_poly.type
_entity_poly.pdbx_seq_one_letter_code
_entity_poly.pdbx_strand_id
1 'polypeptide(L)' 'EPVPLFPYPGSPEYRRMWGLPDDDAWERALDYYLDRYASFSDVQEAHPRRLAELERAIG' A
#
# COMPACT_ATOMS: atom_id res chain seq x y z
N GLU A 1 18.69 -0.12 2.85
CA GLU A 1 17.89 -0.78 3.92
C GLU A 1 16.80 -1.61 3.25
N PRO A 2 16.45 -2.81 3.74
CA PRO A 2 15.40 -3.60 3.10
C PRO A 2 14.05 -2.88 3.18
N VAL A 3 13.27 -2.96 2.11
CA VAL A 3 11.90 -2.42 2.10
C VAL A 3 11.06 -3.16 3.15
N PRO A 4 10.33 -2.45 4.03
CA PRO A 4 9.47 -3.11 5.01
C PRO A 4 8.41 -3.97 4.33
N LEU A 5 8.24 -5.20 4.82
CA LEU A 5 7.10 -6.03 4.43
C LEU A 5 5.80 -5.41 4.94
N PHE A 6 4.75 -5.51 4.14
CA PHE A 6 3.41 -5.03 4.46
C PHE A 6 2.37 -6.11 4.11
N PRO A 7 1.17 -6.07 4.72
CA PRO A 7 0.11 -7.01 4.43
C PRO A 7 -0.48 -6.73 3.04
N TYR A 8 0.10 -7.31 1.98
CA TYR A 8 -0.44 -7.20 0.61
C TYR A 8 -1.56 -8.23 0.37
N PRO A 9 -2.49 -7.99 -0.59
CA PRO A 9 -3.56 -8.94 -0.92
C PRO A 9 -3.01 -10.33 -1.24
N GLY A 10 -3.45 -11.33 -0.48
CA GLY A 10 -2.99 -12.72 -0.59
C GLY A 10 -1.92 -13.14 0.42
N SER A 11 -1.34 -12.19 1.18
CA SER A 11 -0.48 -12.53 2.32
C SER A 11 -1.28 -13.11 3.51
N PRO A 12 -0.69 -13.99 4.32
CA PRO A 12 -1.30 -14.44 5.58
C PRO A 12 -1.65 -13.28 6.51
N GLU A 13 -0.82 -12.25 6.56
CA GLU A 13 -1.00 -11.04 7.37
C GLU A 13 -2.24 -10.26 6.92
N TYR A 14 -2.40 -10.04 5.61
CA TYR A 14 -3.61 -9.40 5.07
C TYR A 14 -4.85 -10.17 5.49
N ARG A 15 -4.85 -11.51 5.31
CA ARG A 15 -6.00 -12.33 5.68
C ARG A 15 -6.33 -12.27 7.17
N ARG A 16 -5.31 -12.15 8.03
CA ARG A 16 -5.49 -11.98 9.48
C ARG A 16 -6.08 -10.62 9.84
N MET A 17 -5.73 -9.56 9.10
CA MET A 17 -6.16 -8.19 9.41
C MET A 17 -7.52 -7.84 8.80
N TRP A 18 -7.75 -8.23 7.55
CA TRP A 18 -8.89 -7.75 6.75
C TRP A 18 -9.71 -8.86 6.09
N GLY A 19 -9.27 -10.13 6.14
CA GLY A 19 -10.02 -11.25 5.57
C GLY A 19 -9.74 -11.51 4.09
N LEU A 20 -10.77 -11.84 3.32
CA LEU A 20 -10.62 -12.08 1.88
C LEU A 20 -10.46 -10.74 1.14
N PRO A 21 -9.58 -10.65 0.12
CA PRO A 21 -9.49 -9.46 -0.71
C PRO A 21 -10.82 -9.13 -1.40
N ASP A 22 -11.20 -7.86 -1.35
CA ASP A 22 -12.25 -7.23 -2.13
C ASP A 22 -11.66 -6.31 -3.20
N ASP A 23 -12.52 -5.54 -3.90
CA ASP A 23 -12.08 -4.64 -4.98
C ASP A 23 -11.15 -3.53 -4.47
N ASP A 24 -11.28 -3.11 -3.20
CA ASP A 24 -10.48 -2.06 -2.57
C ASP A 24 -9.23 -2.60 -1.84
N ALA A 25 -8.86 -3.87 -2.08
CA ALA A 25 -7.84 -4.55 -1.29
C ALA A 25 -6.45 -3.92 -1.43
N TRP A 26 -6.13 -3.40 -2.63
CA TRP A 26 -4.84 -2.80 -2.92
C TRP A 26 -4.71 -1.40 -2.34
N GLU A 27 -5.75 -0.59 -2.43
CA GLU A 27 -5.89 0.72 -1.81
C GLU A 27 -5.66 0.59 -0.32
N ARG A 28 -6.34 -0.36 0.33
CA ARG A 28 -6.24 -0.61 1.76
C ARG A 28 -4.83 -0.99 2.20
N ALA A 29 -4.19 -1.89 1.46
CA ALA A 29 -2.84 -2.34 1.77
C ALA A 29 -1.79 -1.24 1.55
N LEU A 30 -1.93 -0.46 0.48
CA LEU A 30 -1.04 0.66 0.19
C LEU A 30 -1.22 1.79 1.20
N ASP A 31 -2.46 2.16 1.54
CA ASP A 31 -2.76 3.19 2.54
C ASP A 31 -2.17 2.79 3.89
N TYR A 32 -2.32 1.52 4.30
CA TYR A 32 -1.67 0.99 5.50
C TYR A 32 -0.15 1.14 5.45
N TYR A 33 0.48 0.86 4.31
CA TYR A 33 1.93 1.01 4.14
C TYR A 33 2.36 2.48 4.25
N LEU A 34 1.68 3.38 3.54
CA LEU A 34 2.01 4.80 3.51
C LEU A 34 1.80 5.48 4.87
N ASP A 35 0.76 5.09 5.61
CA ASP A 35 0.50 5.62 6.96
C ASP A 35 1.52 5.09 8.00
N ARG A 36 2.06 3.88 7.79
CA ARG A 36 2.96 3.20 8.75
C ARG A 36 4.43 3.52 8.53
N TYR A 37 4.83 3.79 7.29
CA TYR A 37 6.23 3.98 6.89
C TYR A 37 6.40 5.36 6.25
N ALA A 38 7.08 6.26 6.97
CA ALA A 38 7.39 7.61 6.50
C ALA A 38 8.75 7.69 5.75
N SER A 39 9.57 6.66 5.87
CA SER A 39 10.89 6.54 5.23
C SER A 39 10.78 5.71 3.96
N PHE A 40 11.00 6.35 2.83
CA PHE A 40 11.01 5.76 1.49
C PHE A 40 12.46 5.68 0.99
N SER A 41 12.75 4.75 0.08
CA SER A 41 14.12 4.58 -0.43
C SER A 41 14.51 5.77 -1.32
N ASP A 42 15.80 6.10 -1.38
CA ASP A 42 16.33 7.20 -2.19
C ASP A 42 16.07 7.06 -3.71
N VAL A 43 15.70 5.86 -4.17
CA VAL A 43 15.29 5.61 -5.56
C VAL A 43 13.91 6.21 -5.87
N GLN A 44 13.10 6.50 -4.84
CA GLN A 44 11.80 7.13 -4.99
C GLN A 44 12.00 8.65 -5.10
N GLU A 45 12.09 9.15 -6.34
CA GLU A 45 12.24 10.59 -6.63
C GLU A 45 11.07 11.45 -6.12
N ALA A 46 9.89 10.84 -5.92
CA ALA A 46 8.70 11.46 -5.36
C ALA A 46 8.06 10.56 -4.30
N HIS A 47 7.42 11.18 -3.29
CA HIS A 47 6.64 10.45 -2.30
C HIS A 47 5.52 9.67 -2.99
N PRO A 48 5.38 8.35 -2.71
CA PRO A 48 4.29 7.57 -3.26
C PRO A 48 2.94 8.14 -2.79
N ARG A 49 2.02 8.27 -3.75
CA ARG A 49 0.64 8.73 -3.52
C ARG A 49 -0.29 7.54 -3.31
N ARG A 50 -1.46 7.79 -2.71
CA ARG A 50 -2.50 6.76 -2.57
C ARG A 50 -3.04 6.36 -3.94
N LEU A 51 -3.41 5.09 -4.11
CA LEU A 51 -3.86 4.58 -5.41
C LEU A 51 -5.10 5.32 -5.92
N ALA A 52 -6.08 5.56 -5.04
CA ALA A 52 -7.28 6.35 -5.37
C ALA A 52 -6.96 7.80 -5.81
N GLU A 53 -5.85 8.39 -5.36
CA GLU A 53 -5.42 9.72 -5.83
C GLU A 53 -4.86 9.66 -7.25
N LEU A 54 -4.15 8.57 -7.58
CA LEU A 54 -3.64 8.33 -8.92
C LEU A 54 -4.79 8.12 -9.88
N GLU A 55 -5.73 7.24 -9.57
CA GLU A 55 -6.89 6.92 -10.42
C GLU A 55 -7.74 8.15 -10.73
N ARG A 56 -8.00 8.99 -9.73
CA ARG A 56 -8.70 10.27 -9.93
C ARG A 56 -7.97 11.26 -10.84
N ALA A 57 -6.65 11.15 -10.99
CA ALA A 57 -5.86 12.03 -11.85
C ALA A 57 -5.79 11.56 -13.30
N ILE A 58 -6.13 10.29 -13.57
CA ILE A 58 -6.13 9.69 -14.92
C ILE A 58 -7.55 9.48 -15.47
N GLY A 59 -8.58 9.48 -14.62
CA GLY A 59 -10.00 9.50 -15.00
C GLY A 59 -10.48 10.89 -15.39
#